data_AF-A0A1D8K6L6-F1
#
_entry.id   AF-A0A1D8K6L6-F1
#
_cell.length_a   1.000
_cell.length_b   1.000
_cell.length_c   1.000
_cell.angle_alpha   90.00
_cell.angle_beta   90.00
_cell.angle_gamma   90.00
#
_symmetry.space_group_name_H-M   'P 1'
#
loop_
_entity.id
_entity.type
_entity.pdbx_description
1 polymer ?
#
loop_
_entity_poly.entity_id
_entity_poly.type
_entity_poly.pdbx_seq_one_letter_code
_entity_poly.pdbx_strand_id
1 'polypeptide(L)'
;MNESKKAAPALPGDIVGSEPRVTALVQLLAEGRMLLQEAQVARPDWPSLLRAEAELRSKLESLLASPVSGREVEAVRIALQEMLSLNKSLIELIEGHRTRTLHALEHKALVRRAANAYSQSAVG
;
A
#
# COMPACT_ATOMS: atom_id res chain seq x y z
N MET A 1 -47.53 29.24 -39.17
CA MET A 1 -47.18 29.19 -37.73
C MET A 1 -47.55 27.78 -37.27
N ASN A 2 -46.74 26.73 -37.50
CA ASN A 2 -45.48 26.39 -36.82
C ASN A 2 -45.56 26.83 -35.34
N GLU A 3 -45.49 25.97 -34.34
CA GLU A 3 -44.42 24.99 -34.13
C GLU A 3 -44.87 23.72 -33.38
N SER A 4 -44.33 22.60 -33.85
CA SER A 4 -44.31 21.29 -33.20
C SER A 4 -43.78 21.37 -31.77
N LYS A 5 -44.54 20.85 -30.80
CA LYS A 5 -44.01 20.37 -29.52
C LYS A 5 -43.09 19.16 -29.79
N LYS A 6 -41.85 19.46 -30.19
CA LYS A 6 -40.76 18.50 -30.29
C LYS A 6 -40.34 18.17 -28.86
N ALA A 7 -40.71 16.99 -28.39
CA ALA A 7 -40.16 16.41 -27.18
C ALA A 7 -38.63 16.41 -27.30
N ALA A 8 -37.96 17.13 -26.41
CA ALA A 8 -36.51 17.13 -26.34
C ALA A 8 -36.05 15.72 -25.94
N PRO A 9 -35.08 15.12 -26.67
CA PRO A 9 -34.47 13.87 -26.24
C PRO A 9 -33.72 14.10 -24.93
N ALA A 10 -33.90 13.17 -23.98
CA ALA A 10 -33.13 13.14 -22.75
C ALA A 10 -31.63 13.22 -23.08
N LEU A 11 -30.99 14.25 -22.56
CA LEU A 11 -29.54 14.39 -22.62
C LEU A 11 -28.90 13.21 -21.86
N PRO A 12 -27.82 12.60 -22.37
CA PRO A 12 -27.06 11.60 -21.63
C PRO A 12 -26.29 12.29 -20.50
N GLY A 13 -27.01 12.57 -19.41
CA GLY A 13 -26.51 13.24 -18.21
C GLY A 13 -26.03 12.30 -17.10
N ASP A 14 -26.04 10.98 -17.31
CA ASP A 14 -25.79 10.00 -16.25
C ASP A 14 -24.34 9.45 -16.20
N ILE A 15 -23.35 10.15 -16.77
CA ILE A 15 -21.95 9.65 -16.82
C ILE A 15 -21.08 10.19 -15.67
N VAL A 16 -21.61 10.93 -14.69
CA VAL A 16 -20.78 11.45 -13.58
C VAL A 16 -21.43 11.25 -12.22
N GLY A 17 -21.93 10.05 -11.97
CA GLY A 17 -21.99 9.51 -10.62
C GLY A 17 -20.71 8.73 -10.39
N SER A 18 -19.67 9.36 -9.85
CA SER A 18 -18.47 8.65 -9.41
C SER A 18 -18.90 7.53 -8.47
N GLU A 19 -18.74 6.27 -8.90
CA GLU A 19 -19.18 5.13 -8.09
C GLU A 19 -18.43 5.20 -6.75
N PRO A 20 -19.14 5.21 -5.61
CA PRO A 20 -18.53 5.52 -4.31
C PRO A 20 -17.41 4.54 -3.96
N ARG A 21 -17.49 3.29 -4.44
CA ARG A 21 -16.44 2.28 -4.32
C ARG A 21 -15.19 2.66 -5.09
N VAL A 22 -15.31 3.12 -6.34
CA VAL A 22 -14.17 3.50 -7.18
C VAL A 22 -13.41 4.67 -6.53
N THR A 23 -14.13 5.66 -6.00
CA THR A 23 -13.50 6.77 -5.27
C THR A 23 -12.79 6.30 -4.01
N ALA A 24 -13.43 5.43 -3.24
CA ALA A 24 -12.82 4.87 -2.04
C ALA A 24 -11.58 4.03 -2.38
N LEU A 25 -11.57 3.29 -3.49
CA LEU A 25 -10.40 2.55 -3.98
C LEU A 25 -9.26 3.49 -4.39
N VAL A 26 -9.57 4.60 -5.06
CA VAL A 26 -8.55 5.62 -5.40
C VAL A 26 -7.93 6.22 -4.14
N GLN A 27 -8.74 6.51 -3.13
CA GLN A 27 -8.24 6.98 -1.84
C GLN A 27 -7.37 5.92 -1.15
N LEU A 28 -7.80 4.66 -1.17
CA LEU A 28 -7.06 3.54 -0.60
C LEU A 28 -5.68 3.37 -1.28
N LEU A 29 -5.61 3.54 -2.60
CA LEU A 29 -4.34 3.54 -3.33
C LEU A 29 -3.43 4.70 -2.93
N ALA A 30 -3.99 5.90 -2.73
CA ALA A 30 -3.22 7.05 -2.26
C ALA A 30 -2.62 6.78 -0.86
N GLU A 31 -3.42 6.24 0.06
CA GLU A 31 -2.95 5.83 1.39
C GLU A 31 -1.88 4.72 1.29
N GLY A 32 -2.04 3.73 0.40
CA GLY A 32 -1.05 2.68 0.15
C GLY A 32 0.28 3.22 -0.39
N ARG A 33 0.24 4.23 -1.28
CA ARG A 33 1.45 4.93 -1.76
C ARG A 33 2.14 5.70 -0.64
N MET A 34 1.38 6.34 0.25
CA MET A 34 1.96 7.00 1.43
C MET A 34 2.66 5.99 2.36
N LEU A 35 2.03 4.84 2.61
CA LEU A 35 2.62 3.78 3.42
C LEU A 35 3.95 3.28 2.81
N LEU A 36 4.02 3.13 1.49
CA LEU A 36 5.26 2.80 0.79
C LEU A 36 6.35 3.87 0.97
N GLN A 37 5.99 5.16 0.92
CA GLN A 37 6.93 6.25 1.15
C GLN A 37 7.46 6.25 2.59
N GLU A 38 6.59 6.06 3.58
CA GLU A 38 6.97 5.96 4.99
C GLU A 38 7.90 4.76 5.24
N ALA A 39 7.66 3.64 4.56
CA ALA A 39 8.52 2.46 4.63
C ALA A 39 9.92 2.70 4.03
N GLN A 40 10.08 3.63 3.09
CA GLN A 40 11.37 3.96 2.47
C GLN A 40 12.29 4.84 3.35
N VAL A 41 11.78 5.38 4.45
CA VAL A 41 12.57 6.18 5.39
C VAL A 41 13.66 5.34 6.04
N ALA A 42 14.84 5.93 6.31
CA ALA A 42 16.01 5.20 6.80
C ALA A 42 15.79 4.43 8.13
N ARG A 43 14.83 4.87 8.95
CA ARG A 43 14.39 4.19 10.18
C ARG A 43 12.86 4.18 10.22
N PRO A 44 12.23 3.22 9.53
CA PRO A 44 10.78 3.14 9.49
C PRO A 44 10.23 2.83 10.88
N ASP A 45 9.09 3.44 11.23
CA ASP A 45 8.32 3.06 12.42
C ASP A 45 7.48 1.81 12.10
N TRP A 46 8.12 0.63 12.23
CA TRP A 46 7.51 -0.66 11.87
C TRP A 46 6.17 -0.93 12.57
N PRO A 47 6.01 -0.71 13.89
CA PRO A 47 4.71 -0.84 14.55
C PRO A 47 3.61 0.02 13.95
N SER A 48 3.90 1.25 13.53
CA SER A 48 2.90 2.13 12.91
C SER A 48 2.59 1.69 11.48
N LEU A 49 3.60 1.30 10.70
CA LEU A 49 3.40 0.75 9.35
C LEU A 49 2.53 -0.52 9.35
N LEU A 50 2.74 -1.43 10.31
CA LEU A 50 1.93 -2.64 10.45
C LEU A 50 0.46 -2.34 10.78
N ARG A 51 0.21 -1.32 11.62
CA ARG A 51 -1.15 -0.88 11.94
C ARG A 51 -1.82 -0.26 10.71
N ALA A 52 -1.13 0.63 10.01
CA ALA A 52 -1.63 1.25 8.79
C ALA A 52 -1.93 0.21 7.69
N GLU A 53 -1.08 -0.83 7.55
CA GLU A 53 -1.31 -1.92 6.60
C GLU A 53 -2.56 -2.74 6.96
N ALA A 54 -2.74 -3.06 8.25
CA ALA A 54 -3.93 -3.77 8.71
C ALA A 54 -5.22 -2.96 8.49
N GLU A 55 -5.17 -1.64 8.70
CA GLU A 55 -6.28 -0.73 8.41
C GLU A 55 -6.60 -0.68 6.92
N LEU A 56 -5.59 -0.58 6.05
CA LEU A 56 -5.78 -0.63 4.59
C LEU A 56 -6.42 -1.93 4.13
N ARG A 57 -5.96 -3.08 4.68
CA ARG A 57 -6.54 -4.38 4.38
C ARG A 57 -8.01 -4.45 4.79
N SER A 58 -8.33 -4.00 6.00
CA SER A 58 -9.71 -3.98 6.49
C SER A 58 -10.62 -3.10 5.63
N LYS A 59 -10.14 -1.91 5.20
CA LYS A 59 -10.87 -1.04 4.27
C LYS A 59 -11.10 -1.73 2.92
N LEU A 60 -10.08 -2.40 2.37
CA LEU A 60 -10.22 -3.14 1.12
C LEU A 60 -11.28 -4.24 1.21
N GLU A 61 -11.22 -5.05 2.27
CA GLU A 61 -12.19 -6.13 2.51
C GLU A 61 -13.61 -5.57 2.58
N SER A 62 -13.81 -4.45 3.28
CA SER A 62 -15.11 -3.78 3.34
C SER A 62 -15.59 -3.28 1.97
N LEU A 63 -14.70 -2.76 1.13
CA LEU A 63 -15.05 -2.24 -0.20
C LEU A 63 -15.44 -3.35 -1.18
N LEU A 64 -14.83 -4.53 -1.04
CA LEU A 64 -15.07 -5.69 -1.89
C LEU A 64 -16.13 -6.66 -1.32
N ALA A 65 -16.66 -6.40 -0.13
CA ALA A 65 -17.68 -7.24 0.50
C ALA A 65 -18.98 -7.32 -0.34
N SER A 66 -19.26 -6.28 -1.10
CA SER A 66 -20.41 -6.21 -1.99
C SER A 66 -20.02 -6.56 -3.43
N PRO A 67 -20.90 -7.24 -4.20
CA PRO A 67 -20.63 -7.56 -5.60
C PRO A 67 -20.21 -6.34 -6.43
N VAL A 68 -19.34 -6.58 -7.42
CA VAL A 68 -18.84 -5.57 -8.35
C VAL A 68 -19.81 -5.40 -9.51
N SER A 69 -20.30 -4.17 -9.69
CA SER A 69 -21.17 -3.78 -10.78
C SER A 69 -20.39 -3.82 -12.10
N GLY A 70 -21.04 -4.24 -13.19
CA GLY A 70 -20.39 -4.32 -14.50
C GLY A 70 -19.77 -2.99 -14.98
N ARG A 71 -20.26 -1.86 -14.45
CA ARG A 71 -19.76 -0.51 -14.78
C ARG A 71 -18.43 -0.18 -14.09
N GLU A 72 -18.16 -0.76 -12.93
CA GLU A 72 -16.93 -0.54 -12.15
C GLU A 72 -15.90 -1.66 -12.27
N VAL A 73 -16.23 -2.83 -12.86
CA VAL A 73 -15.31 -3.98 -12.98
C VAL A 73 -13.93 -3.58 -13.48
N GLU A 74 -13.87 -2.75 -14.51
CA GLU A 74 -12.60 -2.29 -15.10
C GLU A 74 -11.80 -1.43 -14.11
N ALA A 75 -12.45 -0.45 -13.48
CA ALA A 75 -11.82 0.44 -12.51
C ALA A 75 -11.34 -0.32 -11.26
N VAL A 76 -12.17 -1.24 -10.76
CA VAL A 76 -11.81 -2.11 -9.63
C VAL A 76 -10.63 -3.01 -10.01
N ARG A 77 -10.61 -3.59 -11.22
CA ARG A 77 -9.48 -4.40 -11.69
C ARG A 77 -8.18 -3.60 -11.71
N ILE A 78 -8.19 -2.40 -12.30
CA ILE A 78 -7.01 -1.52 -12.35
C ILE A 78 -6.53 -1.20 -10.94
N ALA A 79 -7.45 -0.86 -10.03
CA ALA A 79 -7.11 -0.54 -8.65
C ALA A 79 -6.48 -1.74 -7.92
N LEU A 80 -7.02 -2.95 -8.09
CA LEU A 80 -6.46 -4.16 -7.50
C LEU A 80 -5.08 -4.51 -8.05
N GLN A 81 -4.85 -4.33 -9.36
CA GLN A 81 -3.54 -4.52 -9.97
C GLN A 81 -2.50 -3.55 -9.40
N GLU A 82 -2.87 -2.28 -9.23
CA GLU A 82 -1.99 -1.30 -8.62
C GLU A 82 -1.69 -1.66 -7.16
N MET A 83 -2.69 -2.08 -6.40
CA MET A 83 -2.51 -2.43 -5.00
C MET A 83 -1.62 -3.67 -4.80
N LEU A 84 -1.72 -4.66 -5.71
CA LEU A 84 -0.80 -5.80 -5.75
C LEU A 84 0.63 -5.35 -6.04
N SER A 85 0.81 -4.39 -6.96
CA SER A 85 2.12 -3.80 -7.25
C SER A 85 2.72 -3.10 -6.03
N LEU A 86 1.92 -2.27 -5.34
CA LEU A 86 2.34 -1.60 -4.10
C LEU A 86 2.73 -2.60 -3.01
N ASN A 87 1.93 -3.65 -2.82
CA ASN A 87 2.23 -4.70 -1.84
C ASN A 87 3.54 -5.44 -2.17
N LYS A 88 3.79 -5.73 -3.45
CA LYS A 88 5.05 -6.33 -3.88
C LYS A 88 6.24 -5.44 -3.53
N SER A 89 6.16 -4.13 -3.84
CA SER A 89 7.23 -3.18 -3.47
C SER A 89 7.45 -3.07 -1.96
N LEU A 90 6.37 -3.12 -1.15
CA LEU A 90 6.49 -3.14 0.31
C LEU A 90 7.20 -4.39 0.82
N ILE A 91 6.86 -5.57 0.28
CA ILE A 91 7.51 -6.84 0.65
C ILE A 91 9.00 -6.78 0.34
N GLU A 92 9.38 -6.37 -0.88
CA GLU A 92 10.78 -6.24 -1.29
C GLU A 92 11.55 -5.31 -0.34
N LEU A 93 10.93 -4.22 0.08
CA LEU A 93 11.52 -3.27 1.02
C LEU A 93 11.73 -3.89 2.41
N ILE A 94 10.71 -4.56 2.94
CA ILE A 94 10.77 -5.25 4.24
C ILE A 94 11.86 -6.32 4.24
N GLU A 95 11.95 -7.12 3.17
CA GLU A 95 12.99 -8.13 3.01
C GLU A 95 14.39 -7.53 2.96
N GLY A 96 14.56 -6.41 2.25
CA GLY A 96 15.81 -5.65 2.22
C GLY A 96 16.20 -5.12 3.60
N HIS A 97 15.25 -4.60 4.38
CA HIS A 97 15.51 -4.16 5.76
C HIS A 97 15.84 -5.32 6.69
N ARG A 98 15.11 -6.43 6.61
CA ARG A 98 15.41 -7.66 7.38
C ARG A 98 16.84 -8.12 7.14
N THR A 99 17.26 -8.19 5.88
CA THR A 99 18.61 -8.62 5.49
C THR A 99 19.69 -7.70 6.07
N ARG A 100 19.51 -6.37 5.95
CA ARG A 100 20.44 -5.39 6.54
C ARG A 100 20.53 -5.48 8.06
N THR A 101 19.39 -5.63 8.74
CA THR A 101 19.36 -5.76 10.20
C THR A 101 20.04 -7.04 10.67
N LEU A 102 19.84 -8.16 9.96
CA LEU A 102 20.54 -9.42 10.25
C LEU A 102 22.06 -9.27 10.12
N HIS A 103 22.54 -8.71 9.02
CA HIS A 103 23.97 -8.44 8.84
C HIS A 103 24.55 -7.52 9.91
N ALA A 104 23.81 -6.47 10.31
CA ALA A 104 24.25 -5.58 11.39
C ALA A 104 24.37 -6.31 12.74
N LEU A 105 23.45 -7.23 13.03
CA LEU A 105 23.50 -8.06 14.24
C LEU A 105 24.67 -9.04 14.22
N GLU A 106 24.91 -9.71 13.09
CA GLU A 106 26.05 -10.61 12.88
C GLU A 106 27.38 -9.88 13.05
N HIS A 107 27.52 -8.70 12.41
CA HIS A 107 28.70 -7.86 12.54
C HIS A 107 28.92 -7.44 14.00
N LYS A 108 27.88 -7.00 14.71
CA LYS A 108 27.97 -6.65 16.13
C LYS A 108 28.40 -7.85 17.00
N ALA A 109 27.88 -9.05 16.71
CA ALA A 109 28.26 -10.26 17.41
C ALA A 109 29.72 -10.66 17.14
N LEU A 110 30.22 -10.45 15.92
CA LEU A 110 31.61 -10.68 15.56
C LEU A 110 32.55 -9.67 16.25
N VAL A 111 32.22 -8.38 16.22
CA VAL A 111 32.98 -7.33 16.93
C VAL A 111 33.05 -7.62 18.43
N ARG A 112 31.94 -8.02 19.06
CA ARG A 112 31.92 -8.39 20.48
C ARG A 112 32.83 -9.60 20.78
N ARG A 113 32.83 -10.61 19.92
CA ARG A 113 33.72 -11.78 20.06
C ARG A 113 35.19 -11.38 19.92
N ALA A 114 35.53 -10.56 18.92
CA ALA A 114 36.88 -10.05 18.73
C ALA A 114 37.36 -9.22 19.93
N ALA A 115 36.53 -8.30 20.43
CA ALA A 115 36.85 -7.48 21.60
C ALA A 115 37.12 -8.34 22.85
N ASN A 116 36.31 -9.38 23.07
CA ASN A 116 36.50 -10.33 24.18
C ASN A 116 37.78 -11.16 24.03
N ALA A 117 38.16 -11.54 22.81
CA ALA A 117 39.41 -12.26 22.56
C ALA A 117 40.61 -11.37 22.87
N TYR A 118 40.60 -10.11 22.40
CA TYR A 118 41.67 -9.16 22.69
C TYR A 118 41.79 -8.82 24.18
N SER A 119 40.68 -8.66 24.90
CA SER A 119 40.72 -8.38 26.34
C SER A 119 41.25 -9.58 27.15
N GLN A 120 41.02 -10.82 26.70
CA GLN A 120 41.59 -12.01 27.33
C GLN A 120 43.09 -12.18 27.02
N SER A 121 43.53 -11.85 25.81
CA SER A 121 44.95 -11.95 25.42
C SER A 121 45.83 -10.85 26.02
N ALA A 122 45.27 -9.70 26.42
CA ALA A 122 46.03 -8.59 27.00
C ALA A 122 46.27 -8.71 28.53
N VAL A 123 45.72 -9.76 29.17
CA VAL A 123 45.82 -10.00 30.64
C VAL A 123 46.73 -11.21 30.95
N GLY A 124 47.37 -11.81 29.94
CA GLY A 124 48.39 -12.86 30.10
C GLY A 124 49.80 -12.33 29.94
#